data_AF-A0A661B5G3-F1
#
_entry.id   AF-A0A661B5G3-F1
#
_cell.length_a   1.000
_cell.length_b   1.000
_cell.length_c   1.000
_cell.angle_alpha   90.00
_cell.angle_beta   90.00
_cell.angle_gamma   90.00
#
_symmetry.space_group_name_H-M   'P 1'
#
loop_
_entity.id
_entity.type
_entity.pdbx_description
1 polymer ?
#
loop_
_entity_poly.entity_id
_entity_poly.type
_entity_poly.pdbx_seq_one_letter_code
_entity_poly.pdbx_strand_id
1 'polypeptide(L)'
;MRYSRQNPDEKSFFIDTHAHLDFPQFDGDRDEVIERAESFGVVRIVNPGVDLESSQRAIKLSENYYHVFAAVGIHPHETANLPDNWLERLEHLACHPKVVAIGEIGLDFYRDLSPRDTQKRVFSAQIELAKRLSLPMILHIRNAHNHV
;
A
#
# COMPACT_ATOMS: atom_id res chain seq x y z
N MET A 1 6.92 -30.10 11.22
CA MET A 1 7.04 -29.94 9.76
C MET A 1 8.46 -29.50 9.45
N ARG A 2 9.26 -30.36 8.83
CA ARG A 2 10.61 -30.00 8.37
C ARG A 2 10.46 -29.37 6.99
N TYR A 3 10.89 -28.11 6.83
CA TYR A 3 11.06 -27.53 5.50
C TYR A 3 12.06 -28.41 4.73
N SER A 4 11.57 -29.10 3.71
CA SER A 4 12.39 -29.81 2.73
C SER A 4 13.40 -28.81 2.17
N ARG A 5 14.68 -29.19 2.15
CA ARG A 5 15.74 -28.40 1.50
C ARG A 5 15.33 -28.15 0.06
N GLN A 6 15.13 -26.89 -0.32
CA GLN A 6 14.86 -26.52 -1.71
C GLN A 6 16.02 -26.95 -2.60
N ASN A 7 15.69 -27.36 -3.82
CA ASN A 7 16.64 -27.71 -4.86
C ASN A 7 17.52 -26.48 -5.17
N PRO A 8 18.86 -26.57 -5.14
CA PRO A 8 19.73 -25.42 -5.40
C PRO A 8 19.63 -24.85 -6.82
N ASP A 9 18.96 -25.57 -7.73
CA ASP A 9 18.73 -25.16 -9.13
C ASP A 9 17.36 -24.49 -9.36
N GLU A 10 16.49 -24.42 -8.34
CA GLU A 10 15.19 -23.74 -8.45
C GLU A 10 15.37 -22.26 -8.08
N LYS A 11 15.33 -21.37 -9.08
CA LYS A 11 15.30 -19.92 -8.84
C LYS A 11 13.98 -19.56 -8.14
N SER A 12 14.01 -19.48 -6.82
CA SER A 12 12.93 -18.90 -6.02
C SER A 12 12.76 -17.43 -6.38
N PHE A 13 11.51 -17.01 -6.61
CA PHE A 13 11.16 -15.61 -6.78
C PHE A 13 10.31 -15.14 -5.59
N PHE A 14 10.39 -13.85 -5.29
CA PHE A 14 9.61 -13.19 -4.25
C PHE A 14 8.77 -12.08 -4.84
N ILE A 15 7.62 -11.84 -4.21
CA ILE A 15 6.81 -10.65 -4.44
C ILE A 15 6.70 -9.97 -3.08
N ASP A 16 7.20 -8.74 -3.00
CA ASP A 16 6.95 -7.89 -1.84
C ASP A 16 5.59 -7.23 -2.03
N THR A 17 4.59 -7.69 -1.27
CA THR A 17 3.21 -7.18 -1.40
C THR A 17 2.98 -5.86 -0.67
N HIS A 18 3.96 -5.37 0.09
CA HIS A 18 3.81 -4.14 0.89
C HIS A 18 5.16 -3.55 1.30
N ALA A 19 5.63 -2.55 0.56
CA ALA A 19 6.82 -1.77 0.90
C ALA A 19 6.53 -0.25 0.89
N HIS A 20 7.24 0.53 1.70
CA HIS A 20 7.16 1.99 1.68
C HIS A 20 8.50 2.59 1.20
N LEU A 21 8.86 2.27 -0.03
CA LEU A 21 10.09 2.75 -0.66
C LEU A 21 10.02 4.24 -1.01
N ASP A 22 8.82 4.84 -1.07
CA ASP A 22 8.62 6.28 -1.27
C ASP A 22 8.94 7.13 -0.02
N PHE A 23 9.24 6.50 1.11
CA PHE A 23 9.51 7.21 2.36
C PHE A 23 10.92 7.83 2.39
N PRO A 24 11.12 8.91 3.19
CA PRO A 24 12.39 9.65 3.22
C PRO A 24 13.61 8.82 3.65
N GLN A 25 13.40 7.73 4.40
CA GLN A 25 14.46 6.82 4.84
C GLN A 25 15.24 6.22 3.66
N PHE A 26 14.65 6.18 2.47
CA PHE A 26 15.26 5.67 1.24
C PHE A 26 15.76 6.77 0.30
N ASP A 27 15.62 8.06 0.63
CA ASP A 27 16.01 9.14 -0.31
C ASP A 27 17.50 9.10 -0.70
N GLY A 28 18.35 8.52 0.14
CA GLY A 28 19.79 8.40 -0.13
C GLY A 28 20.20 7.23 -1.01
N ASP A 29 19.41 6.14 -1.06
CA ASP A 29 19.82 4.86 -1.66
C ASP A 29 18.68 4.08 -2.32
N ARG A 30 17.52 4.70 -2.59
CA ARG A 30 16.30 4.06 -3.13
C ARG A 30 16.57 3.17 -4.35
N ASP A 31 17.28 3.71 -5.32
CA ASP A 31 17.55 3.02 -6.59
C ASP A 31 18.38 1.76 -6.32
N GLU A 32 19.39 1.88 -5.46
CA GLU A 32 20.27 0.79 -5.07
C GLU A 32 19.53 -0.27 -4.23
N VAL A 33 18.55 0.14 -3.40
CA VAL A 33 17.67 -0.78 -2.65
C VAL A 33 16.83 -1.61 -3.61
N ILE A 34 16.23 -0.98 -4.62
CA ILE A 34 15.37 -1.64 -5.61
C ILE A 34 16.19 -2.60 -6.47
N GLU A 35 17.35 -2.17 -6.97
CA GLU A 35 18.27 -3.02 -7.73
C GLU A 35 18.74 -4.22 -6.92
N ARG A 36 19.08 -4.02 -5.64
CA ARG A 36 19.42 -5.13 -4.73
C ARG A 36 18.24 -6.09 -4.59
N ALA A 37 17.03 -5.60 -4.37
CA ALA A 37 15.84 -6.45 -4.24
C ALA A 37 15.64 -7.32 -5.50
N GLU A 38 15.74 -6.72 -6.69
CA GLU A 38 15.65 -7.44 -7.97
C GLU A 38 16.75 -8.51 -8.10
N SER A 39 18.01 -8.17 -7.76
CA SER A 39 19.15 -9.10 -7.83
C SER A 39 19.01 -10.33 -6.92
N PHE A 40 18.24 -10.22 -5.84
CA PHE A 40 17.91 -11.30 -4.90
C PHE A 40 16.58 -12.01 -5.22
N GLY A 41 15.97 -11.72 -6.37
CA GLY A 41 14.79 -12.42 -6.87
C GLY A 41 13.46 -11.81 -6.45
N VAL A 42 13.42 -10.57 -5.93
CA VAL A 42 12.17 -9.83 -5.74
C VAL A 42 11.70 -9.32 -7.10
N VAL A 43 10.79 -10.05 -7.74
CA VAL A 43 10.38 -9.80 -9.12
C VAL A 43 9.21 -8.82 -9.24
N ARG A 44 8.54 -8.51 -8.11
CA ARG A 44 7.48 -7.49 -8.02
C ARG A 44 7.45 -6.87 -6.63
N ILE A 45 7.12 -5.59 -6.57
CA ILE A 45 6.93 -4.83 -5.33
C ILE A 45 5.63 -4.05 -5.43
N VAL A 46 4.79 -4.08 -4.39
CA VAL A 46 3.61 -3.21 -4.27
C VAL A 46 3.89 -2.17 -3.18
N ASN A 47 3.85 -0.89 -3.56
CA ASN A 47 4.14 0.24 -2.70
C ASN A 47 2.85 1.01 -2.33
N PRO A 48 2.21 0.74 -1.20
CA PRO A 48 1.05 1.52 -0.75
C PRO A 48 1.41 2.93 -0.28
N GLY A 49 0.60 3.90 -0.70
CA GLY A 49 0.49 5.19 -0.03
C GLY A 49 -0.34 5.10 1.25
N VAL A 50 -0.11 6.04 2.18
CA VAL A 50 -0.82 6.18 3.45
C VAL A 50 -1.77 7.39 3.48
N ASP A 51 -1.61 8.30 2.53
CA ASP A 51 -2.44 9.48 2.30
C ASP A 51 -2.45 9.82 0.79
N LEU A 52 -3.11 10.91 0.39
CA LEU A 52 -3.16 11.34 -1.01
C LEU A 52 -1.79 11.71 -1.60
N GLU A 53 -0.90 12.26 -0.78
CA GLU A 53 0.40 12.75 -1.25
C GLU A 53 1.39 11.60 -1.46
N SER A 54 1.53 10.73 -0.47
CA SER A 54 2.26 9.46 -0.54
C SER A 54 1.69 8.54 -1.61
N SER A 55 0.37 8.49 -1.82
CA SER A 55 -0.23 7.76 -2.94
C SER A 55 0.27 8.29 -4.30
N GLN A 56 0.37 9.62 -4.46
CA GLN A 56 0.94 10.22 -5.66
C GLN A 56 2.45 9.91 -5.80
N ARG A 57 3.20 9.90 -4.69
CA ARG A 57 4.63 9.51 -4.69
C ARG A 57 4.80 8.04 -5.04
N ALA A 58 3.96 7.15 -4.53
CA ALA A 58 3.96 5.72 -4.84
C ALA A 58 3.70 5.47 -6.34
N ILE A 59 2.75 6.21 -6.94
CA ILE A 59 2.53 6.18 -8.39
C ILE A 59 3.79 6.61 -9.13
N LYS A 60 4.36 7.77 -8.78
CA LYS A 60 5.58 8.29 -9.43
C LYS A 60 6.75 7.32 -9.30
N LEU A 61 6.91 6.68 -8.15
CA LEU A 61 7.91 5.64 -7.95
C LEU A 61 7.66 4.45 -8.88
N SER A 62 6.42 3.99 -8.98
CA SER A 62 6.05 2.87 -9.85
C SER A 62 6.31 3.16 -11.34
N GLU A 63 6.19 4.41 -11.79
CA GLU A 63 6.49 4.81 -13.18
C GLU A 63 7.97 4.65 -13.53
N ASN A 64 8.87 4.82 -12.54
CA ASN A 64 10.31 4.71 -12.75
C ASN A 64 10.79 3.25 -12.84
N TYR A 65 10.01 2.29 -12.32
CA TYR A 65 10.43 0.89 -12.17
C TYR A 65 9.37 -0.07 -12.70
N TYR A 66 9.73 -0.86 -13.71
CA TYR A 66 8.78 -1.76 -14.39
C TYR A 66 8.14 -2.78 -13.43
N HIS A 67 8.90 -3.28 -12.44
CA HIS A 67 8.47 -4.29 -11.47
C HIS A 67 7.86 -3.71 -10.17
N VAL A 68 7.79 -2.39 -10.03
CA VAL A 68 7.13 -1.74 -8.89
C VAL A 68 5.71 -1.34 -9.26
N PHE A 69 4.74 -1.61 -8.42
CA PHE A 69 3.34 -1.25 -8.56
C PHE A 69 2.92 -0.39 -7.36
N ALA A 70 1.89 0.41 -7.53
CA ALA A 70 1.37 1.26 -6.47
C ALA A 70 0.08 0.67 -5.88
N ALA A 71 -0.16 0.98 -4.60
CA ALA A 71 -1.49 0.96 -4.03
C ALA A 71 -1.79 2.34 -3.46
N VAL A 72 -3.05 2.74 -3.48
CA VAL A 72 -3.46 4.09 -3.04
C VAL A 72 -4.52 3.97 -1.96
N GLY A 73 -4.39 4.77 -0.91
CA GLY A 73 -5.31 4.69 0.22
C GLY A 73 -5.08 5.81 1.23
N ILE A 74 -5.99 5.88 2.19
CA ILE A 74 -5.91 6.69 3.40
C ILE A 74 -5.79 5.72 4.58
N HIS A 75 -4.63 5.71 5.20
CA HIS A 75 -4.31 4.95 6.40
C HIS A 75 -5.13 5.50 7.58
N PRO A 76 -5.55 4.67 8.56
CA PRO A 76 -6.37 5.11 9.70
C PRO A 76 -5.82 6.31 10.47
N HIS A 77 -4.49 6.50 10.51
CA HIS A 77 -3.87 7.64 11.19
C HIS A 77 -4.15 8.97 10.48
N GLU A 78 -4.38 8.96 9.17
CA GLU A 78 -4.51 10.14 8.32
C GLU A 78 -5.98 10.57 8.09
N THR A 79 -6.92 9.98 8.83
CA THR A 79 -8.35 10.17 8.57
C THR A 79 -8.95 11.45 9.16
N ALA A 80 -8.29 12.08 10.14
CA ALA A 80 -8.84 13.20 10.89
C ALA A 80 -9.07 14.48 10.06
N ASN A 81 -8.16 14.80 9.15
CA ASN A 81 -8.12 16.11 8.46
C ASN A 81 -8.14 15.96 6.94
N LEU A 82 -9.11 15.20 6.42
CA LEU A 82 -9.24 15.00 4.98
C LEU A 82 -9.93 16.20 4.31
N PRO A 83 -9.47 16.63 3.11
CA PRO A 83 -10.18 17.63 2.31
C PRO A 83 -11.52 17.07 1.83
N ASP A 84 -12.52 17.93 1.59
CA ASP A 84 -13.87 17.49 1.22
C ASP A 84 -13.92 16.57 -0.02
N ASN A 85 -13.01 16.79 -0.98
CA ASN A 85 -12.90 16.01 -2.22
C ASN A 85 -11.91 14.85 -2.14
N TRP A 86 -11.48 14.42 -0.95
CA TRP A 86 -10.46 13.37 -0.80
C TRP A 86 -10.80 12.08 -1.55
N LEU A 87 -12.07 11.65 -1.55
CA LEU A 87 -12.48 10.38 -2.16
C LEU A 87 -12.43 10.45 -3.69
N GLU A 88 -12.84 11.59 -4.27
CA GLU A 88 -12.73 11.84 -5.71
C GLU A 88 -11.26 11.86 -6.14
N ARG A 89 -10.40 12.52 -5.37
CA ARG A 89 -8.95 12.54 -5.62
C ARG A 89 -8.36 11.13 -5.56
N LEU A 90 -8.75 10.34 -4.55
CA LEU A 90 -8.29 8.96 -4.42
C LEU A 90 -8.75 8.08 -5.58
N GLU A 91 -10.02 8.22 -6.01
CA GLU A 91 -10.57 7.52 -7.17
C GLU A 91 -9.81 7.88 -8.45
N HIS A 92 -9.47 9.15 -8.65
CA HIS A 92 -8.65 9.58 -9.77
C HIS A 92 -7.26 8.90 -9.78
N LEU A 93 -6.59 8.85 -8.62
CA LEU A 93 -5.31 8.15 -8.48
C LEU A 93 -5.46 6.65 -8.75
N ALA A 94 -6.53 6.03 -8.27
CA ALA A 94 -6.78 4.60 -8.41
C ALA A 94 -6.99 4.15 -9.87
N CYS A 95 -7.35 5.06 -10.78
CA CYS A 95 -7.47 4.79 -12.21
C CYS A 95 -6.12 4.68 -12.94
N HIS A 96 -5.00 4.96 -12.28
CA HIS A 96 -3.69 4.89 -12.90
C HIS A 96 -3.29 3.42 -13.20
N PRO A 97 -2.71 3.09 -14.38
CA PRO A 97 -2.47 1.71 -14.79
C PRO A 97 -1.46 0.93 -13.93
N LYS A 98 -0.64 1.63 -13.15
CA LYS A 98 0.30 1.01 -12.20
C LYS A 98 -0.29 0.82 -10.79
N VAL A 99 -1.51 1.30 -10.54
CA VAL A 99 -2.22 1.07 -9.29
C VAL A 99 -2.94 -0.27 -9.35
N VAL A 100 -2.66 -1.13 -8.38
CA VAL A 100 -3.15 -2.52 -8.36
C VAL A 100 -4.03 -2.84 -7.15
N ALA A 101 -4.15 -1.93 -6.19
CA ALA A 101 -4.97 -2.12 -4.99
C ALA A 101 -5.39 -0.78 -4.36
N ILE A 102 -6.46 -0.81 -3.57
CA ILE A 102 -6.80 0.24 -2.62
C ILE A 102 -6.17 -0.10 -1.26
N GLY A 103 -5.24 0.72 -0.79
CA GLY A 103 -4.42 0.37 0.35
C GLY A 103 -3.23 1.28 0.59
N GLU A 104 -2.75 1.40 1.83
CA GLU A 104 -3.26 0.67 3.00
C GLU A 104 -4.44 1.39 3.69
N ILE A 105 -5.48 0.63 4.02
CA ILE A 105 -6.73 1.14 4.61
C ILE A 105 -7.13 0.28 5.81
N GLY A 106 -7.87 0.83 6.77
CA GLY A 106 -8.39 0.02 7.87
C GLY A 106 -8.58 0.78 9.16
N LEU A 107 -8.29 0.12 10.29
CA LEU A 107 -8.55 0.60 11.64
C LEU A 107 -7.33 0.37 12.53
N ASP A 108 -6.94 1.41 13.26
CA ASP A 108 -5.90 1.34 14.28
C ASP A 108 -6.41 1.95 15.60
N PHE A 109 -6.87 1.06 16.49
CA PHE A 109 -7.33 1.43 17.85
C PHE A 109 -6.23 1.27 18.89
N TYR A 110 -5.00 0.95 18.46
CA TYR A 110 -3.84 0.90 19.34
C TYR A 110 -3.17 2.27 19.45
N ARG A 111 -2.89 2.91 18.31
CA ARG A 111 -2.32 4.25 18.27
C ARG A 111 -3.38 5.34 18.43
N ASP A 112 -4.60 5.08 17.95
CA ASP A 112 -5.79 5.93 18.11
C ASP A 112 -5.53 7.42 17.73
N LEU A 113 -4.73 7.65 16.67
CA LEU A 113 -4.29 8.98 16.25
C LEU A 113 -5.36 9.79 15.50
N SER A 114 -6.43 9.12 15.08
CA SER A 114 -7.61 9.73 14.49
C SER A 114 -8.87 9.20 15.20
N PRO A 115 -9.94 10.01 15.33
CA PRO A 115 -11.18 9.55 15.97
C PRO A 115 -11.73 8.28 15.32
N ARG A 116 -12.10 7.29 16.11
CA ARG A 116 -12.52 5.97 15.62
C ARG A 116 -13.71 6.02 14.65
N ASP A 117 -14.66 6.92 14.86
CA ASP A 117 -15.80 7.08 13.95
C ASP A 117 -15.35 7.63 12.59
N THR A 118 -14.35 8.52 12.58
CA THR A 118 -13.73 9.00 11.36
C THR A 118 -12.96 7.88 10.66
N GLN A 119 -12.18 7.08 11.39
CA GLN A 119 -11.50 5.89 10.83
C GLN A 119 -12.50 4.94 10.17
N LYS A 120 -13.59 4.58 10.86
CA LYS A 120 -14.64 3.69 10.34
C LYS A 120 -15.32 4.25 9.09
N ARG A 121 -15.66 5.53 9.09
CA ARG A 121 -16.31 6.20 7.95
C ARG A 121 -15.40 6.20 6.72
N VAL A 122 -14.13 6.57 6.90
CA VAL A 122 -13.15 6.62 5.80
C VAL A 122 -12.82 5.22 5.30
N PHE A 123 -12.65 4.25 6.20
CA PHE A 123 -12.44 2.85 5.83
C PHE A 123 -13.63 2.30 5.02
N SER A 124 -14.86 2.52 5.47
CA SER A 124 -16.07 2.09 4.75
C SER A 124 -16.17 2.69 3.35
N ALA A 125 -15.86 3.98 3.20
CA ALA A 125 -15.86 4.65 1.89
C ALA A 125 -14.80 4.06 0.94
N GLN A 126 -13.63 3.68 1.44
CA GLN A 126 -12.57 3.05 0.64
C GLN A 126 -12.89 1.60 0.26
N ILE A 127 -13.61 0.85 1.13
CA ILE A 127 -14.15 -0.48 0.77
C ILE A 127 -15.10 -0.36 -0.42
N GLU A 128 -16.04 0.59 -0.36
CA GLU A 128 -16.98 0.80 -1.46
C GLU A 128 -16.28 1.25 -2.74
N LEU A 129 -15.26 2.10 -2.65
CA LEU A 129 -14.42 2.47 -3.79
C LEU A 129 -13.72 1.24 -4.40
N ALA A 130 -13.07 0.40 -3.58
CA ALA A 130 -12.38 -0.81 -4.04
C ALA A 130 -13.33 -1.76 -4.76
N LYS A 131 -14.55 -1.94 -4.23
CA LYS A 131 -15.61 -2.74 -4.88
C LYS A 131 -16.02 -2.15 -6.23
N ARG A 132 -16.29 -0.84 -6.31
CA ARG A 132 -16.68 -0.18 -7.58
C ARG A 132 -15.61 -0.34 -8.65
N LEU A 133 -14.35 -0.20 -8.27
CA LEU A 133 -13.20 -0.29 -9.19
C LEU A 133 -12.74 -1.73 -9.43
N SER A 134 -13.34 -2.72 -8.76
CA SER A 134 -12.92 -4.13 -8.80
C SER A 134 -11.43 -4.33 -8.47
N LEU A 135 -10.91 -3.53 -7.53
CA LEU A 135 -9.53 -3.61 -7.05
C LEU A 135 -9.46 -4.38 -5.72
N PRO A 136 -8.42 -5.19 -5.49
CA PRO A 136 -8.15 -5.78 -4.18
C PRO A 136 -7.82 -4.70 -3.13
N MET A 137 -7.89 -5.07 -1.85
CA MET A 137 -7.60 -4.18 -0.72
C MET A 137 -6.36 -4.62 0.05
N ILE A 138 -5.56 -3.66 0.52
CA ILE A 138 -4.50 -3.90 1.51
C ILE A 138 -4.99 -3.36 2.85
N LEU A 139 -5.17 -4.25 3.83
CA LEU A 139 -5.80 -3.93 5.10
C LEU A 139 -4.78 -3.73 6.22
N HIS A 140 -4.82 -2.57 6.88
CA HIS A 140 -4.14 -2.32 8.16
C HIS A 140 -5.13 -2.44 9.31
N ILE A 141 -5.05 -3.55 10.05
CA ILE A 141 -5.89 -3.78 11.23
C ILE A 141 -5.01 -3.96 12.45
N ARG A 142 -5.11 -3.01 13.40
CA ARG A 142 -4.35 -3.07 14.65
C ARG A 142 -5.25 -2.87 15.86
N ASN A 143 -5.35 -3.90 16.70
CA ASN A 143 -6.26 -3.98 17.86
C ASN A 143 -7.73 -3.63 17.54
N ALA A 144 -8.16 -3.87 16.30
CA ALA A 144 -9.51 -3.56 15.82
C ALA A 144 -10.20 -4.76 15.14
N HIS A 145 -9.68 -5.98 15.33
CA HIS A 145 -10.12 -7.20 14.65
C HIS A 145 -11.63 -7.51 14.79
N ASN A 146 -12.28 -7.12 15.89
CA ASN A 146 -13.72 -7.32 16.09
C ASN A 146 -14.61 -6.26 15.41
N HIS A 147 -14.03 -5.35 14.63
CA HIS A 147 -14.71 -4.21 14.03
C HIS A 147 -14.58 -4.16 12.50
N VAL A 148 -14.09 -5.23 11.89
CA VAL A 148 -13.80 -5.37 10.46
C VAL A 148 -14.66 -6.48 9.87
#